data_AF-H1RXZ2-F1
#
_entry.id   AF-H1RXZ2-F1
#
_cell.length_a   1.000
_cell.length_b   1.000
_cell.length_c   1.000
_cell.angle_alpha   90.00
_cell.angle_beta   90.00
_cell.angle_gamma   90.00
#
_symmetry.space_group_name_H-M   'P 1'
#
loop_
_entity.id
_entity.type
_entity.pdbx_description
1 polymer ?
#
loop_
_entity_poly.entity_id
_entity_poly.type
_entity_poly.pdbx_seq_one_letter_code
_entity_poly.pdbx_strand_id
1 'polypeptide(L)'
;MLADLDPKPDQVTVTVNTSQMNVLEHFDYEDLRGTSMEDPAIFQAYKEMTVPSQPGWVEEHIRRLTAAGIQSAFQCYNINSFESVERLMRRGIYKGPLVMNWVAISGGMDAPNIYNMANIVRAVPDGAVLTVESSVLNVLPINMMGIAMGLHVRCGIEDNLWNQQRTGKFSTVQQVEQLVRISREFGRPIATAQQAREISKIGVFYDTVEESLAANGFAPNRVGRQQGHLRKVA
;
A
#
# COMPACT_ATOMS: atom_id res chain seq x y z
N MET A 1 1.40 21.19 -4.43
CA MET A 1 1.70 19.74 -4.35
C MET A 1 1.19 19.24 -2.99
N LEU A 2 1.03 17.93 -2.75
CA LEU A 2 0.40 17.43 -1.50
C LEU A 2 1.09 17.92 -0.21
N ALA A 3 2.39 18.23 -0.25
CA ALA A 3 3.12 18.77 0.89
C ALA A 3 2.82 20.25 1.21
N ASP A 4 2.17 20.96 0.28
CA ASP A 4 1.84 22.38 0.41
C ASP A 4 0.37 22.61 0.82
N LEU A 5 -0.38 21.54 1.09
CA LEU A 5 -1.79 21.64 1.49
C LEU A 5 -1.94 22.19 2.90
N ASP A 6 -3.00 22.98 3.10
CA ASP A 6 -3.44 23.48 4.41
C ASP A 6 -4.94 23.14 4.59
N PRO A 7 -5.33 22.36 5.62
CA PRO A 7 -4.46 21.72 6.61
C PRO A 7 -3.54 20.66 6.01
N LYS A 8 -2.35 20.49 6.61
CA LYS A 8 -1.42 19.45 6.21
C LYS A 8 -1.99 18.07 6.57
N PRO A 9 -1.93 17.08 5.66
CA PRO A 9 -2.28 15.70 6.00
C PRO A 9 -1.21 15.09 6.89
N ASP A 10 -1.60 14.17 7.78
CA ASP A 10 -0.63 13.43 8.61
C ASP A 10 0.20 12.43 7.78
N GLN A 11 -0.42 11.90 6.74
CA GLN A 11 0.12 10.83 5.91
C GLN A 11 -0.35 11.00 4.46
N VAL A 12 0.51 10.69 3.50
CA VAL A 12 0.22 10.71 2.08
C VAL A 12 0.66 9.41 1.44
N THR A 13 -0.22 8.86 0.61
CA THR A 13 0.06 7.70 -0.23
C THR A 13 1.11 8.03 -1.28
N VAL A 14 2.17 7.24 -1.34
CA VAL A 14 3.26 7.36 -2.31
C VAL A 14 3.33 6.08 -3.13
N THR A 15 3.04 6.21 -4.41
CA THR A 15 3.20 5.14 -5.40
C THR A 15 4.67 5.00 -5.78
N VAL A 16 5.16 3.76 -5.86
CA VAL A 16 6.59 3.47 -6.07
C VAL A 16 6.80 2.58 -7.29
N ASN A 17 7.68 3.06 -8.18
CA ASN A 17 7.95 2.54 -9.52
C ASN A 17 6.84 2.81 -10.53
N THR A 18 7.25 3.12 -11.75
CA THR A 18 6.36 3.18 -12.90
C THR A 18 5.91 1.77 -13.28
N SER A 19 4.61 1.56 -13.37
CA SER A 19 4.01 0.30 -13.81
C SER A 19 2.80 0.56 -14.68
N GLN A 20 2.37 -0.47 -15.43
CA GLN A 20 1.01 -0.47 -15.97
C GLN A 20 0.01 -0.58 -14.81
N MET A 21 -1.16 0.03 -15.00
CA MET A 21 -2.29 -0.01 -14.08
C MET A 21 -3.57 -0.17 -14.88
N ASN A 22 -3.65 -1.28 -15.62
CA ASN A 22 -4.87 -1.66 -16.32
C ASN A 22 -5.93 -2.13 -15.31
N VAL A 23 -6.67 -1.19 -14.73
CA VAL A 23 -7.69 -1.49 -13.70
C VAL A 23 -8.84 -2.34 -14.22
N LEU A 24 -9.04 -2.36 -15.53
CA LEU A 24 -10.15 -3.06 -16.18
C LEU A 24 -9.95 -4.58 -16.23
N GLU A 25 -8.75 -5.10 -15.97
CA GLU A 25 -8.48 -6.54 -15.98
C GLU A 25 -9.31 -7.33 -14.96
N HIS A 26 -9.68 -6.71 -13.84
CA HIS A 26 -10.55 -7.31 -12.83
C HIS A 26 -12.03 -6.93 -12.99
N PHE A 27 -12.33 -5.98 -13.87
CA PHE A 27 -13.68 -5.46 -14.01
C PHE A 27 -14.42 -6.32 -15.02
N ASP A 28 -15.68 -6.59 -14.73
CA ASP A 28 -16.62 -7.11 -15.71
C ASP A 28 -17.61 -5.99 -16.08
N TYR A 29 -18.38 -6.18 -17.14
CA TYR A 29 -19.27 -5.19 -17.73
C TYR A 29 -20.23 -4.56 -16.71
N GLU A 30 -20.76 -5.34 -15.75
CA GLU A 30 -21.63 -4.77 -14.71
C GLU A 30 -20.90 -3.78 -13.78
N ASP A 31 -19.58 -3.92 -13.61
CA ASP A 31 -18.78 -2.96 -12.82
C ASP A 31 -18.70 -1.60 -13.52
N LEU A 32 -18.77 -1.60 -14.85
CA LEU A 32 -18.73 -0.41 -15.70
C LEU A 32 -20.11 0.20 -15.90
N ARG A 33 -21.17 -0.62 -15.90
CA ARG A 33 -22.52 -0.21 -16.27
C ARG A 33 -23.05 0.95 -15.42
N GLY A 34 -23.49 2.01 -16.08
CA GLY A 34 -23.96 3.24 -15.43
C GLY A 34 -22.87 4.10 -14.81
N THR A 35 -21.59 3.84 -15.12
CA THR A 35 -20.45 4.68 -14.73
C THR A 35 -19.91 5.43 -15.95
N SER A 36 -19.02 6.39 -15.71
CA SER A 36 -18.31 7.06 -16.81
C SER A 36 -17.43 6.11 -17.65
N MET A 37 -17.09 4.92 -17.15
CA MET A 37 -16.28 3.95 -17.88
C MET A 37 -17.05 3.21 -18.98
N GLU A 38 -18.36 3.42 -19.15
CA GLU A 38 -19.08 2.95 -20.34
C GLU A 38 -18.69 3.72 -21.61
N ASP A 39 -18.21 4.96 -21.46
CA ASP A 39 -17.68 5.73 -22.57
C ASP A 39 -16.42 5.01 -23.12
N PRO A 40 -16.38 4.64 -24.42
CA PRO A 40 -15.27 3.92 -24.99
C PRO A 40 -13.92 4.64 -24.85
N ALA A 41 -13.89 5.97 -24.88
CA ALA A 41 -12.66 6.73 -24.70
C ALA A 41 -12.17 6.65 -23.26
N ILE A 42 -13.08 6.72 -22.28
CA ILE A 42 -12.74 6.56 -20.86
C ILE A 42 -12.29 5.13 -20.58
N PHE A 43 -13.00 4.13 -21.12
CA PHE A 43 -12.58 2.73 -21.03
C PHE A 43 -11.15 2.54 -21.54
N GLN A 44 -10.84 3.03 -22.75
CA GLN A 44 -9.48 2.88 -23.30
C GLN A 44 -8.44 3.63 -22.46
N ALA A 45 -8.77 4.79 -21.90
CA ALA A 45 -7.87 5.52 -21.02
C ALA A 45 -7.51 4.71 -19.76
N TYR A 46 -8.48 4.05 -19.12
CA TYR A 46 -8.23 3.18 -17.96
C TYR A 46 -7.53 1.87 -18.32
N LYS A 47 -7.75 1.35 -19.53
CA LYS A 47 -7.06 0.16 -20.04
C LYS A 47 -5.56 0.40 -20.24
N GLU A 48 -5.22 1.55 -20.81
CA GLU A 48 -3.85 1.94 -21.14
C GLU A 48 -3.17 2.76 -20.02
N MET A 49 -3.80 2.83 -18.85
CA MET A 49 -3.33 3.65 -17.74
C MET A 49 -2.00 3.12 -17.19
N THR A 50 -1.12 4.06 -16.82
CA THR A 50 0.15 3.79 -16.15
C THR A 50 0.24 4.63 -14.89
N VAL A 51 0.96 4.12 -13.90
CA VAL A 51 1.36 4.91 -12.73
C VAL A 51 2.67 5.61 -13.07
N PRO A 52 2.73 6.95 -13.17
CA PRO A 52 3.93 7.66 -13.59
C PRO A 52 4.89 7.92 -12.41
N SER A 53 5.35 6.87 -11.72
CA SER A 53 6.16 6.97 -10.49
C SER A 53 7.64 6.65 -10.73
N GLN A 54 8.28 7.46 -11.57
CA GLN A 54 9.70 7.36 -11.87
C GLN A 54 10.57 7.63 -10.62
N PRO A 55 11.78 7.03 -10.50
CA PRO A 55 12.61 7.14 -9.31
C PRO A 55 12.90 8.58 -8.85
N GLY A 56 13.22 9.48 -9.78
CA GLY A 56 13.50 10.88 -9.45
C GLY A 56 12.28 11.60 -8.85
N TRP A 57 11.08 11.33 -9.38
CA TRP A 57 9.83 11.88 -8.85
C TRP A 57 9.56 11.35 -7.44
N VAL A 58 9.71 10.03 -7.22
CA VAL A 58 9.48 9.41 -5.91
C VAL A 58 10.43 10.00 -4.85
N GLU A 59 11.72 10.10 -5.18
CA GLU A 59 12.72 10.68 -4.27
C GLU A 59 12.40 12.13 -3.91
N GLU A 60 12.08 12.96 -4.91
CA GLU A 60 11.69 14.35 -4.68
C GLU A 60 10.42 14.44 -3.83
N HIS A 61 9.40 13.66 -4.15
CA HIS A 61 8.12 13.68 -3.46
C HIS A 61 8.27 13.32 -1.98
N ILE A 62 8.98 12.22 -1.68
CA ILE A 62 9.27 11.79 -0.30
C ILE A 62 10.03 12.86 0.48
N ARG A 63 11.04 13.49 -0.13
CA ARG A 63 11.82 14.55 0.54
C ARG A 63 10.96 15.73 0.93
N ARG A 64 10.07 16.16 0.02
CA ARG A 64 9.18 17.30 0.30
C ARG A 64 8.12 16.94 1.35
N LEU A 65 7.55 15.74 1.31
CA LEU A 65 6.64 15.26 2.36
C LEU A 65 7.34 15.22 3.73
N THR A 66 8.54 14.64 3.79
CA THR A 66 9.35 14.56 5.01
C THR A 66 9.68 15.95 5.56
N ALA A 67 10.11 16.88 4.70
CA ALA A 67 10.39 18.27 5.09
C ALA A 67 9.14 18.99 5.61
N ALA A 68 7.95 18.62 5.14
CA ALA A 68 6.68 19.16 5.60
C ALA A 68 6.17 18.50 6.89
N GLY A 69 6.82 17.43 7.38
CA GLY A 69 6.40 16.63 8.54
C GLY A 69 5.33 15.58 8.22
N ILE A 70 5.14 15.24 6.94
CA ILE A 70 4.09 14.36 6.45
C ILE A 70 4.67 12.96 6.24
N GLN A 71 4.05 11.95 6.83
CA GLN A 71 4.50 10.56 6.69
C GLN A 71 4.18 10.03 5.28
N SER A 72 5.09 9.26 4.69
CA SER A 72 4.83 8.53 3.44
C SER A 72 4.25 7.16 3.72
N ALA A 73 3.08 6.84 3.15
CA ALA A 73 2.52 5.50 3.11
C ALA A 73 2.73 4.89 1.73
N PHE A 74 3.54 3.83 1.64
CA PHE A 74 3.97 3.31 0.35
C PHE A 74 2.98 2.33 -0.26
N GLN A 75 2.53 2.59 -1.49
CA GLN A 75 1.84 1.57 -2.28
C GLN A 75 2.88 0.72 -3.02
N CYS A 76 2.92 -0.55 -2.66
CA CYS A 76 3.77 -1.54 -3.31
C CYS A 76 2.93 -2.49 -4.15
N TYR A 77 3.14 -2.45 -5.45
CA TYR A 77 2.38 -3.24 -6.45
C TYR A 77 2.86 -4.67 -6.56
N ASN A 78 4.12 -4.89 -6.22
CA ASN A 78 4.81 -6.17 -6.22
C ASN A 78 6.10 -6.03 -5.39
N ILE A 79 6.90 -7.10 -5.35
CA ILE A 79 8.16 -7.12 -4.61
C ILE A 79 9.17 -6.05 -5.08
N ASN A 80 9.14 -5.65 -6.36
CA ASN A 80 10.10 -4.67 -6.90
C ASN A 80 9.82 -3.25 -6.34
N SER A 81 8.55 -2.90 -6.12
CA SER A 81 8.17 -1.67 -5.41
C SER A 81 8.73 -1.66 -4.00
N PHE A 82 8.59 -2.77 -3.28
CA PHE A 82 9.13 -2.90 -1.93
C PHE A 82 10.66 -2.81 -1.91
N GLU A 83 11.37 -3.49 -2.82
CA GLU A 83 12.82 -3.37 -2.94
C GLU A 83 13.28 -1.92 -3.16
N SER A 84 12.51 -1.16 -3.95
CA SER A 84 12.77 0.27 -4.17
C SER A 84 12.58 1.08 -2.89
N VAL A 85 11.52 0.83 -2.12
CA VAL A 85 11.30 1.46 -0.80
C VAL A 85 12.43 1.14 0.17
N GLU A 86 12.82 -0.11 0.29
CA GLU A 86 13.94 -0.51 1.15
C GLU A 86 15.22 0.24 0.77
N ARG A 87 15.53 0.36 -0.53
CA ARG A 87 16.69 1.12 -1.01
C ARG A 87 16.59 2.62 -0.71
N LEU A 88 15.40 3.21 -0.77
CA LEU A 88 15.19 4.60 -0.38
C LEU A 88 15.49 4.80 1.11
N MET A 89 15.04 3.88 1.96
CA MET A 89 15.31 3.91 3.40
C MET A 89 16.79 3.71 3.72
N ARG A 90 17.43 2.71 3.11
CA ARG A 90 18.87 2.43 3.31
C ARG A 90 19.79 3.56 2.84
N ARG A 91 19.35 4.37 1.89
CA ARG A 91 20.06 5.59 1.42
C ARG A 91 19.73 6.83 2.25
N GLY A 92 18.83 6.74 3.24
CA GLY A 92 18.41 7.86 4.08
C GLY A 92 17.53 8.89 3.37
N ILE A 93 16.91 8.51 2.25
CA ILE A 93 15.93 9.36 1.56
C ILE A 93 14.64 9.42 2.36
N TYR A 94 14.21 8.28 2.91
CA TYR A 94 13.14 8.19 3.88
C TYR A 94 13.67 7.65 5.20
N LYS A 95 13.44 8.38 6.29
CA LYS A 95 13.82 7.99 7.65
C LYS A 95 12.61 8.00 8.57
N GLY A 96 11.51 7.38 8.15
CA GLY A 96 10.30 7.26 8.95
C GLY A 96 9.85 5.82 9.15
N PRO A 97 8.75 5.60 9.88
CA PRO A 97 8.06 4.32 9.95
C PRO A 97 7.68 3.79 8.57
N LEU A 98 7.89 2.51 8.32
CA LEU A 98 7.49 1.82 7.11
C LEU A 98 6.01 1.44 7.22
N VAL A 99 5.15 2.31 6.74
CA VAL A 99 3.72 2.05 6.53
C VAL A 99 3.51 1.78 5.06
N MET A 100 2.89 0.65 4.72
CA MET A 100 2.75 0.24 3.33
C MET A 100 1.50 -0.60 3.06
N ASN A 101 1.07 -0.54 1.81
CA ASN A 101 0.02 -1.38 1.26
C ASN A 101 0.63 -2.33 0.22
N TRP A 102 0.28 -3.61 0.29
CA TRP A 102 0.40 -4.52 -0.84
C TRP A 102 -0.87 -4.40 -1.69
N VAL A 103 -0.73 -3.87 -2.91
CA VAL A 103 -1.84 -3.52 -3.79
C VAL A 103 -1.93 -4.54 -4.92
N ALA A 104 -2.86 -5.48 -4.80
CA ALA A 104 -3.02 -6.61 -5.71
C ALA A 104 -4.23 -6.43 -6.63
N ILE A 105 -4.07 -5.60 -7.67
CA ILE A 105 -5.13 -5.26 -8.64
C ILE A 105 -4.85 -5.77 -10.07
N SER A 106 -3.81 -6.59 -10.27
CA SER A 106 -3.36 -7.05 -11.60
C SER A 106 -3.02 -5.88 -12.55
N GLY A 107 -3.10 -6.07 -13.88
CA GLY A 107 -2.92 -4.97 -14.84
C GLY A 107 -1.52 -4.37 -14.88
N GLY A 108 -0.49 -5.13 -14.50
CA GLY A 108 0.88 -4.67 -14.27
C GLY A 108 1.34 -4.76 -12.81
N MET A 109 0.41 -5.10 -11.91
CA MET A 109 0.64 -5.33 -10.48
C MET A 109 0.44 -6.80 -10.13
N ASP A 110 0.69 -7.17 -8.87
CA ASP A 110 0.45 -8.54 -8.41
C ASP A 110 -1.03 -8.94 -8.58
N ALA A 111 -1.24 -10.18 -9.00
CA ALA A 111 -2.55 -10.81 -8.91
C ALA A 111 -2.92 -11.13 -7.44
N PRO A 112 -4.20 -11.03 -7.05
CA PRO A 112 -4.67 -11.21 -5.68
C PRO A 112 -4.76 -12.68 -5.28
N ASN A 113 -3.61 -13.34 -5.20
CA ASN A 113 -3.50 -14.75 -4.79
C ASN A 113 -2.52 -14.92 -3.63
N ILE A 114 -2.62 -16.08 -2.98
CA ILE A 114 -1.82 -16.41 -1.79
C ILE A 114 -0.31 -16.45 -2.06
N TYR A 115 0.13 -16.85 -3.27
CA TYR A 115 1.55 -16.95 -3.57
C TYR A 115 2.22 -15.57 -3.65
N ASN A 116 1.55 -14.62 -4.31
CA ASN A 116 2.03 -13.23 -4.37
C ASN A 116 2.01 -12.58 -2.99
N MET A 117 0.92 -12.79 -2.22
CA MET A 117 0.83 -12.27 -0.85
C MET A 117 1.92 -12.85 0.05
N ALA A 118 2.12 -14.17 0.02
CA ALA A 118 3.15 -14.83 0.81
C ALA A 118 4.56 -14.35 0.44
N ASN A 119 4.79 -14.06 -0.85
CA ASN A 119 6.08 -13.53 -1.31
C ASN A 119 6.37 -12.14 -0.74
N ILE A 120 5.40 -11.22 -0.77
CA ILE A 120 5.62 -9.89 -0.19
C ILE A 120 5.71 -9.93 1.34
N VAL A 121 4.84 -10.70 2.01
CA VAL A 121 4.85 -10.82 3.48
C VAL A 121 6.18 -11.39 3.97
N ARG A 122 6.79 -12.31 3.23
CA ARG A 122 8.12 -12.85 3.53
C ARG A 122 9.23 -11.79 3.43
N ALA A 123 9.08 -10.80 2.57
CA ALA A 123 10.10 -9.78 2.30
C ALA A 123 10.03 -8.59 3.27
N VAL A 124 8.82 -8.23 3.70
CA VAL A 124 8.56 -7.10 4.60
C VAL A 124 9.14 -7.38 5.99
N PRO A 125 9.85 -6.41 6.62
CA PRO A 125 10.41 -6.62 7.95
C PRO A 125 9.34 -6.51 9.04
N ASP A 126 9.56 -7.19 10.17
CA ASP A 126 8.59 -7.31 11.27
C ASP A 126 8.13 -5.97 11.88
N GLY A 127 8.91 -4.90 11.75
CA GLY A 127 8.58 -3.58 12.29
C GLY A 127 7.71 -2.71 11.38
N ALA A 128 7.37 -3.19 10.18
CA ALA A 128 6.52 -2.49 9.23
C ALA A 128 5.03 -2.66 9.53
N VAL A 129 4.24 -1.68 9.12
CA VAL A 129 2.77 -1.76 9.11
C VAL A 129 2.32 -2.11 7.70
N LEU A 130 1.91 -3.36 7.51
CA LEU A 130 1.46 -3.89 6.22
C LEU A 130 -0.07 -4.00 6.17
N THR A 131 -0.67 -3.32 5.18
CA THR A 131 -2.09 -3.43 4.82
C THR A 131 -2.24 -4.18 3.50
N VAL A 132 -3.19 -5.10 3.41
CA VAL A 132 -3.54 -5.74 2.13
C VAL A 132 -4.67 -5.00 1.43
N GLU A 133 -4.55 -4.88 0.11
CA GLU A 133 -5.47 -4.13 -0.74
C GLU A 133 -5.67 -4.88 -2.07
N SER A 134 -6.89 -4.87 -2.59
CA SER A 134 -7.24 -5.45 -3.89
C SER A 134 -8.44 -4.71 -4.49
N SER A 135 -9.00 -5.21 -5.59
CA SER A 135 -10.11 -4.56 -6.32
C SER A 135 -11.28 -5.49 -6.59
N VAL A 136 -12.47 -4.89 -6.69
CA VAL A 136 -13.75 -5.54 -7.02
C VAL A 136 -14.04 -6.69 -6.03
N LEU A 137 -14.48 -7.85 -6.53
CA LEU A 137 -14.87 -8.99 -5.69
C LEU A 137 -13.67 -9.71 -5.04
N ASN A 138 -12.44 -9.31 -5.36
CA ASN A 138 -11.22 -9.82 -4.72
C ASN A 138 -10.93 -9.14 -3.36
N VAL A 139 -11.54 -7.99 -3.07
CA VAL A 139 -11.35 -7.24 -1.81
C VAL A 139 -11.62 -8.11 -0.59
N LEU A 140 -12.79 -8.74 -0.51
CA LEU A 140 -13.14 -9.54 0.67
C LEU A 140 -12.24 -10.78 0.83
N PRO A 141 -12.01 -11.63 -0.18
CA PRO A 141 -11.07 -12.76 -0.08
C PRO A 141 -9.66 -12.36 0.39
N ILE A 142 -9.09 -11.29 -0.16
CA ILE A 142 -7.78 -10.77 0.25
C ILE A 142 -7.82 -10.30 1.70
N ASN A 143 -8.89 -9.60 2.09
CA ASN A 143 -9.08 -9.20 3.48
C ASN A 143 -9.23 -10.40 4.43
N MET A 144 -9.86 -11.50 4.01
CA MET A 144 -9.93 -12.72 4.83
C MET A 144 -8.54 -13.31 5.08
N MET A 145 -7.71 -13.36 4.04
CA MET A 145 -6.33 -13.82 4.17
C MET A 145 -5.50 -12.88 5.06
N GLY A 146 -5.63 -11.55 4.88
CA GLY A 146 -4.98 -10.56 5.73
C GLY A 146 -5.41 -10.64 7.20
N ILE A 147 -6.71 -10.80 7.46
CA ILE A 147 -7.25 -10.99 8.82
C ILE A 147 -6.68 -12.25 9.46
N ALA A 148 -6.68 -13.38 8.75
CA ALA A 148 -6.16 -14.65 9.26
C ALA A 148 -4.65 -14.60 9.58
N MET A 149 -3.89 -13.78 8.84
CA MET A 149 -2.44 -13.65 9.01
C MET A 149 -2.00 -12.59 10.03
N GLY A 150 -2.92 -11.85 10.64
CA GLY A 150 -2.55 -10.77 11.55
C GLY A 150 -2.26 -9.42 10.87
N LEU A 151 -2.48 -9.30 9.56
CA LEU A 151 -2.23 -8.07 8.79
C LEU A 151 -3.38 -7.06 8.91
N HIS A 152 -3.15 -5.81 8.50
CA HIS A 152 -4.20 -4.80 8.32
C HIS A 152 -4.92 -5.00 6.98
N VAL A 153 -6.16 -4.51 6.91
CA VAL A 153 -7.04 -4.69 5.75
C VAL A 153 -7.69 -3.37 5.34
N ARG A 154 -7.98 -3.23 4.05
CA ARG A 154 -8.61 -2.04 3.46
C ARG A 154 -9.89 -2.42 2.72
N CYS A 155 -10.90 -1.56 2.81
CA CYS A 155 -12.12 -1.66 2.00
C CYS A 155 -12.74 -0.29 1.76
N GLY A 156 -13.67 -0.22 0.81
CA GLY A 156 -14.45 0.97 0.51
C GLY A 156 -14.93 0.96 -0.93
N ILE A 157 -15.81 1.92 -1.26
CA ILE A 157 -16.34 2.06 -2.63
C ILE A 157 -15.30 2.48 -3.67
N GLU A 158 -14.12 2.94 -3.25
CA GLU A 158 -12.96 3.12 -4.13
C GLU A 158 -12.52 1.77 -4.72
N ASP A 159 -12.49 0.73 -3.88
CA ASP A 159 -11.92 -0.57 -4.23
C ASP A 159 -13.00 -1.51 -4.78
N ASN A 160 -14.23 -1.46 -4.26
CA ASN A 160 -15.31 -2.37 -4.63
C ASN A 160 -16.70 -1.75 -4.47
N LEU A 161 -17.56 -1.92 -5.47
CA LEU A 161 -18.93 -1.41 -5.49
C LEU A 161 -19.99 -2.43 -5.07
N TRP A 162 -19.67 -3.72 -4.98
CA TRP A 162 -20.66 -4.79 -4.89
C TRP A 162 -20.59 -5.58 -3.58
N ASN A 163 -21.71 -6.18 -3.20
CA ASN A 163 -21.67 -7.26 -2.22
C ASN A 163 -21.04 -8.51 -2.87
N GLN A 164 -20.57 -9.47 -2.06
CA GLN A 164 -19.84 -10.64 -2.60
C GLN A 164 -20.66 -11.51 -3.56
N GLN A 165 -22.00 -11.46 -3.46
CA GLN A 165 -22.93 -12.20 -4.33
C GLN A 165 -23.28 -11.43 -5.62
N ARG A 166 -22.82 -10.18 -5.74
CA ARG A 166 -23.12 -9.25 -6.82
C ARG A 166 -24.62 -8.99 -7.04
N THR A 167 -25.43 -9.12 -6.00
CA THR A 167 -26.89 -8.88 -6.06
C THR A 167 -27.25 -7.43 -5.77
N GLY A 168 -26.31 -6.62 -5.28
CA GLY A 168 -26.54 -5.22 -4.97
C GLY A 168 -25.26 -4.46 -4.69
N LYS A 169 -25.35 -3.13 -4.77
CA LYS A 169 -24.26 -2.23 -4.40
C LYS A 169 -24.03 -2.28 -2.89
N PHE A 170 -22.79 -2.05 -2.48
CA PHE A 170 -22.36 -2.26 -1.11
C PHE A 170 -21.54 -1.07 -0.62
N SER A 171 -22.12 -0.28 0.28
CA SER A 171 -21.54 0.99 0.71
C SER A 171 -20.27 0.78 1.53
N THR A 172 -19.42 1.80 1.62
CA THR A 172 -18.23 1.79 2.48
C THR A 172 -18.58 1.41 3.92
N VAL A 173 -19.70 1.93 4.46
CA VAL A 173 -20.15 1.61 5.82
C VAL A 173 -20.46 0.12 5.95
N GLN A 174 -21.20 -0.47 5.00
CA GLN A 174 -21.54 -1.89 5.05
C GLN A 174 -20.31 -2.79 4.88
N GLN A 175 -19.34 -2.39 4.05
CA GLN A 175 -18.06 -3.08 3.90
C GLN A 175 -17.25 -3.04 5.21
N VAL A 176 -17.19 -1.88 5.87
CA VAL A 176 -16.54 -1.74 7.17
C VAL A 176 -17.23 -2.59 8.22
N GLU A 177 -18.56 -2.55 8.33
CA GLU A 177 -19.32 -3.39 9.25
C GLU A 177 -19.07 -4.88 9.04
N GLN A 178 -18.97 -5.32 7.78
CA GLN A 178 -18.62 -6.69 7.44
C GLN A 178 -17.23 -7.07 7.96
N LEU A 179 -16.20 -6.25 7.71
CA LEU A 179 -14.84 -6.52 8.18
C LEU A 179 -14.73 -6.43 9.71
N VAL A 180 -15.45 -5.51 10.35
CA VAL A 180 -15.50 -5.40 11.81
C VAL A 180 -16.09 -6.67 12.44
N ARG A 181 -17.21 -7.17 11.89
CA ARG A 181 -17.83 -8.42 12.36
C ARG A 181 -16.84 -9.58 12.23
N ILE A 182 -16.27 -9.78 11.03
CA ILE A 182 -15.37 -10.90 10.77
C ILE A 182 -14.10 -10.80 11.63
N SER A 183 -13.50 -9.61 11.75
CA SER A 183 -12.32 -9.43 12.61
C SER A 183 -12.57 -9.86 14.06
N ARG A 184 -13.78 -9.58 14.59
CA ARG A 184 -14.18 -10.01 15.94
C ARG A 184 -14.35 -11.52 16.06
N GLU A 185 -14.81 -12.21 15.01
CA GLU A 185 -14.87 -13.68 14.97
C GLU A 185 -13.48 -14.32 15.11
N PHE A 186 -12.43 -13.64 14.64
CA PHE A 186 -11.02 -14.02 14.81
C PHE A 186 -10.39 -13.49 16.11
N GLY A 187 -11.17 -12.88 17.01
CA GLY A 187 -10.67 -12.30 18.26
C GLY A 187 -9.80 -11.05 18.07
N ARG A 188 -9.87 -10.39 16.91
CA ARG A 188 -9.10 -9.18 16.60
C ARG A 188 -9.92 -7.92 16.91
N PRO A 189 -9.54 -7.12 17.93
CA PRO A 189 -10.22 -5.85 18.21
C PRO A 189 -9.94 -4.81 17.12
N ILE A 190 -10.85 -3.85 16.99
CA ILE A 190 -10.74 -2.77 16.00
C ILE A 190 -10.04 -1.57 16.64
N ALA A 191 -8.97 -1.10 16.02
CA ALA A 191 -8.24 0.06 16.48
C ALA A 191 -9.13 1.32 16.41
N THR A 192 -9.10 2.11 17.49
CA THR A 192 -9.60 3.48 17.46
C THR A 192 -8.70 4.36 16.58
N ALA A 193 -9.16 5.56 16.22
CA ALA A 193 -8.34 6.51 15.46
C ALA A 193 -7.02 6.86 16.16
N GLN A 194 -7.04 6.96 17.50
CA GLN A 194 -5.83 7.20 18.29
C GLN A 194 -4.86 6.01 18.19
N GLN A 195 -5.36 4.79 18.39
CA GLN A 195 -4.53 3.58 18.25
C GLN A 195 -3.98 3.43 16.83
N ALA A 196 -4.76 3.77 15.80
CA ALA A 196 -4.28 3.75 14.42
C ALA A 196 -3.11 4.73 14.21
N ARG A 197 -3.16 5.93 14.81
CA ARG A 197 -2.03 6.88 14.78
C ARG A 197 -0.79 6.32 15.48
N GLU A 198 -0.97 5.63 16.61
CA GLU A 198 0.12 5.01 17.37
C GLU A 198 0.74 3.83 16.61
N ILE A 199 -0.09 2.94 16.04
CA ILE A 199 0.35 1.80 15.23
C ILE A 199 1.15 2.29 14.01
N SER A 200 0.62 3.27 13.28
CA SER A 200 1.27 3.87 12.13
C SER A 200 2.42 4.82 12.51
N LYS A 201 2.66 5.06 13.81
CA LYS A 201 3.71 5.95 14.34
C LYS A 201 3.68 7.33 13.67
N ILE A 202 2.49 7.91 13.53
CA ILE A 202 2.30 9.22 12.88
C ILE A 202 3.12 10.30 13.60
N GLY A 203 3.83 11.12 12.82
CA GLY A 203 4.69 12.20 13.33
C GLY A 203 6.11 11.76 13.73
N VAL A 204 6.44 10.46 13.64
CA VAL A 204 7.79 9.96 13.94
C VAL A 204 8.69 10.07 12.71
N PHE A 205 9.87 10.67 12.89
CA PHE A 205 10.98 10.68 11.95
C PHE A 205 12.28 10.46 12.71
N TYR A 206 13.17 9.63 12.16
CA TYR A 206 14.42 9.23 12.78
C TYR A 206 15.60 10.09 12.30
N ASP A 207 16.57 10.28 13.19
CA ASP A 207 17.73 11.14 12.91
C ASP A 207 18.74 10.44 11.98
N THR A 208 18.88 9.12 12.13
CA THR A 208 19.86 8.33 11.38
C THR A 208 19.21 7.23 10.55
N VAL A 209 19.95 6.74 9.54
CA VAL A 209 19.53 5.60 8.73
C VAL A 209 19.49 4.34 9.59
N GLU A 210 20.49 4.17 10.46
CA GLU A 210 20.65 3.01 11.34
C GLU A 210 19.48 2.88 12.32
N GLU A 211 19.08 4.00 12.94
CA GLU A 211 17.89 4.06 13.81
C GLU A 211 16.62 3.71 13.04
N SER A 212 16.42 4.31 11.86
CA SER A 212 15.26 4.03 11.01
C SER A 212 15.18 2.56 10.60
N LEU A 213 16.30 1.96 10.17
CA LEU A 213 16.34 0.55 9.79
C LEU A 213 16.02 -0.36 10.98
N ALA A 214 16.63 -0.11 12.14
CA ALA A 214 16.41 -0.89 13.34
C ALA A 214 14.94 -0.80 13.81
N ALA A 215 14.36 0.41 13.85
CA ALA A 215 12.99 0.64 14.30
C ALA A 215 11.92 0.01 13.39
N ASN A 216 12.26 -0.25 12.13
CA ASN A 216 11.40 -0.93 11.16
C ASN A 216 11.71 -2.44 11.03
N GLY A 217 12.67 -2.97 11.79
CA GLY A 217 13.00 -4.41 11.80
C GLY A 217 13.92 -4.86 10.66
N PHE A 218 14.57 -3.93 9.96
CA PHE A 218 15.56 -4.29 8.94
C PHE A 218 16.89 -4.70 9.58
N ALA A 219 17.61 -5.60 8.92
CA ALA A 219 19.03 -5.80 9.19
C ALA A 219 19.80 -4.49 8.93
N PRO A 220 20.82 -4.18 9.76
CA PRO A 220 21.61 -2.96 9.60
C PRO A 220 22.27 -2.92 8.23
N ASN A 221 22.54 -1.71 7.75
CA ASN A 221 23.37 -1.54 6.57
C ASN A 221 24.73 -2.20 6.81
N ARG A 222 25.17 -3.05 5.87
CA ARG A 222 26.45 -3.73 6.03
C ARG A 222 27.62 -2.75 5.97
N VAL A 223 28.60 -2.98 6.82
CA VAL A 223 29.88 -2.28 6.77
C VAL A 223 30.64 -2.81 5.55
N GLY A 224 31.20 -1.91 4.74
CA GLY A 224 31.90 -2.28 3.50
C GLY A 224 32.92 -3.40 3.73
N ARG A 225 33.02 -4.33 2.78
CA ARG A 225 33.86 -5.55 2.77
C ARG A 225 33.31 -6.78 3.53
N GLN A 226 32.16 -6.69 4.20
CA GLN A 226 31.43 -7.89 4.65
C GLN A 226 30.56 -8.41 3.49
N GLN A 227 31.05 -9.39 2.74
CA GLN A 227 30.36 -9.97 1.58
C GLN A 227 29.24 -10.91 2.01
N GLY A 228 28.01 -10.60 1.57
CA GLY A 228 26.85 -11.46 1.83
C GLY A 228 25.54 -11.01 1.18
N HIS A 229 25.53 -10.55 -0.08
CA HIS A 229 24.37 -10.12 -0.91
C HIS A 229 23.97 -8.63 -0.78
N LEU A 230 24.16 -7.89 -1.88
CA LEU A 230 23.95 -6.45 -2.16
C LEU A 230 25.04 -5.48 -1.66
N ARG A 231 25.79 -4.91 -2.62
CA ARG A 231 26.76 -3.82 -2.44
C ARG A 231 26.02 -2.48 -2.37
N LYS A 232 26.48 -1.56 -1.50
CA LYS A 232 26.18 -0.13 -1.65
C LYS A 232 26.77 0.34 -2.99
N VAL A 233 25.99 1.05 -3.79
CA VAL A 233 26.59 1.93 -4.81
C VAL A 233 27.08 3.15 -4.04
N ALA A 234 28.35 3.48 -4.24
CA ALA A 234 29.02 4.62 -3.59
C ALA A 234 28.33 5.94 -3.96
#